data_AF-A0AAP0L9U4-F1
#
_entry.id   AF-A0AAP0L9U4-F1
#
_cell.length_a   1.000
_cell.length_b   1.000
_cell.length_c   1.000
_cell.angle_alpha   90.00
_cell.angle_beta   90.00
_cell.angle_gamma   90.00
#
_symmetry.space_group_name_H-M   'P 1'
#
loop_
_entity.id
_entity.type
_entity.pdbx_description
1 polymer ?
#
loop_
_entity_poly.entity_id
_entity_poly.type
_entity_poly.pdbx_seq_one_letter_code
_entity_poly.pdbx_strand_id
1 'polypeptide(L)'
;MEFVVTDLITDILVRYQGPLPDLFREGHSVVVEGFVRPLEDPDKEAAAAAAAAVTEKARGIDCFFSATEVLAKHDEKYMPAEVAKAIDANKKKIAAAASAAEAQDEERERNQRS
;
A
#
# COMPACT_ATOMS: atom_id res chain seq x y z
N MET A 1 -10.63 12.29 -13.92
CA MET A 1 -10.65 12.71 -12.51
C MET A 1 -9.34 13.39 -12.19
N GLU A 2 -9.38 14.46 -11.43
CA GLU A 2 -8.21 15.31 -11.16
C GLU A 2 -8.06 15.41 -9.65
N PHE A 3 -6.85 15.19 -9.16
CA PHE A 3 -6.52 15.28 -7.75
C PHE A 3 -5.08 15.78 -7.58
N VAL A 4 -4.79 16.30 -6.40
CA VAL A 4 -3.46 16.82 -6.05
C VAL A 4 -2.77 15.80 -5.15
N VAL A 5 -1.53 15.45 -5.50
CA VAL A 5 -0.67 14.59 -4.67
C VAL A 5 0.48 15.42 -4.14
N THR A 6 0.68 15.39 -2.82
CA THR A 6 1.78 16.10 -2.16
C THR A 6 2.89 15.14 -1.80
N ASP A 7 4.07 15.31 -2.39
CA ASP A 7 5.29 14.57 -2.02
C ASP A 7 6.10 15.39 -1.00
N LEU A 8 5.59 15.49 0.24
CA LEU A 8 6.16 16.16 1.43
C LEU A 8 6.52 17.66 1.33
N ILE A 9 6.88 18.16 0.14
CA ILE A 9 7.42 19.49 -0.14
C ILE A 9 6.68 20.12 -1.33
N THR A 10 6.26 19.30 -2.30
CA THR A 10 5.69 19.76 -3.58
C THR A 10 4.34 19.11 -3.84
N ASP A 11 3.38 19.92 -4.27
CA ASP A 11 2.07 19.48 -4.75
C ASP A 11 2.13 19.22 -6.26
N ILE A 12 1.58 18.11 -6.73
CA ILE A 12 1.59 17.70 -8.14
C ILE A 12 0.15 17.45 -8.58
N LEU A 13 -0.26 18.08 -9.68
CA LEU A 13 -1.57 17.84 -10.27
C LEU A 13 -1.56 16.53 -11.07
N VAL A 14 -2.40 15.59 -10.66
CA VAL A 14 -2.56 14.29 -11.32
C VAL A 14 -3.92 14.25 -12.03
N ARG A 15 -3.90 13.97 -13.33
CA ARG A 15 -5.08 13.66 -14.14
C ARG A 15 -5.12 12.16 -14.37
N TYR A 16 -6.16 11.51 -13.88
CA TYR A 16 -6.38 10.08 -14.07
C TYR A 16 -7.66 9.83 -14.85
N GLN A 17 -7.61 8.94 -15.85
CA GLN A 17 -8.77 8.52 -16.63
C GLN A 17 -8.99 7.03 -16.43
N GLY A 18 -9.90 6.68 -15.51
CA GLY A 18 -10.22 5.28 -15.22
C GLY A 18 -11.01 5.10 -13.92
N PRO A 19 -11.28 3.85 -13.53
CA PRO A 19 -11.90 3.51 -12.25
C PRO A 19 -10.88 3.70 -11.12
N LEU A 20 -11.21 4.52 -10.12
CA LEU A 20 -10.39 4.63 -8.92
C LEU A 20 -10.65 3.44 -7.99
N PRO A 21 -9.63 2.92 -7.30
CA PRO A 21 -9.82 1.90 -6.28
C PRO A 21 -10.68 2.45 -5.13
N ASP A 22 -11.52 1.60 -4.52
CA ASP A 22 -12.45 1.98 -3.46
C ASP A 22 -11.75 2.58 -2.22
N LEU A 23 -10.49 2.17 -2.02
CA LEU A 23 -9.62 2.64 -0.93
C LEU A 23 -8.98 4.02 -1.20
N PHE A 24 -9.20 4.61 -2.38
CA PHE A 24 -8.71 5.95 -2.69
C PHE A 24 -9.49 7.00 -1.90
N ARG A 25 -8.89 7.52 -0.83
CA ARG A 25 -9.48 8.53 0.06
C ARG A 25 -8.44 9.56 0.50
N GLU A 26 -8.90 10.76 0.81
CA GLU A 26 -8.08 11.83 1.37
C GLU A 26 -7.37 11.37 2.66
N GLY A 27 -6.12 11.79 2.85
CA GLY A 27 -5.30 11.43 4.01
C GLY A 27 -4.58 10.06 3.93
N HIS A 28 -4.78 9.29 2.87
CA HIS A 28 -4.06 8.02 2.64
C HIS A 28 -2.92 8.20 1.63
N SER A 29 -1.88 7.37 1.77
CA SER A 29 -0.78 7.34 0.81
C SER A 29 -1.21 6.60 -0.46
N VAL A 30 -0.93 7.22 -1.60
CA VAL A 30 -1.26 6.69 -2.93
C VAL A 30 -0.01 6.67 -3.79
N VAL A 31 0.08 5.68 -4.67
CA VAL A 31 1.12 5.57 -5.68
C VAL A 31 0.45 5.74 -7.03
N VAL A 32 1.00 6.62 -7.86
CA VAL A 32 0.45 6.94 -9.18
C VAL A 32 1.51 6.60 -10.22
N GLU A 33 1.12 5.83 -11.24
CA GLU A 33 1.97 5.55 -12.39
C GLU A 33 1.46 6.33 -13.61
N GLY A 34 2.36 6.86 -14.42
CA GLY A 34 2.01 7.63 -15.61
C GLY A 34 3.16 8.45 -16.17
N PHE A 35 2.81 9.49 -16.92
CA PHE A 35 3.75 10.35 -17.64
C PHE A 35 3.58 11.81 -17.25
N VAL A 36 4.69 12.52 -17.08
CA VAL A 36 4.69 13.97 -16.96
C VAL A 36 4.48 14.58 -18.34
N ARG A 37 3.43 15.39 -18.49
CA ARG A 37 3.12 16.13 -19.71
C ARG A 37 3.37 17.63 -19.46
N PRO A 38 4.05 18.35 -20.36
CA PRO A 38 4.10 19.79 -20.27
C PRO A 38 2.69 20.37 -20.48
N LEU A 39 2.42 21.51 -19.86
CA LEU A 39 1.18 22.27 -20.02
C LEU A 39 1.11 22.96 -21.40
N GLU A 40 2.18 22.88 -22.19
CA GLU A 40 2.33 23.43 -23.55
C GLU A 40 1.84 22.47 -24.67
N ASP A 41 0.74 21.75 -24.44
CA ASP A 41 -0.05 21.19 -25.55
C ASP A 41 -1.23 22.16 -25.80
N PRO A 42 -1.33 22.81 -26.98
CA PRO A 42 -2.27 23.91 -27.26
C PRO A 42 -3.74 23.47 -27.43
N ASP A 43 -4.12 22.30 -26.91
CA ASP A 43 -5.51 21.85 -26.90
C ASP A 43 -6.23 22.43 -25.67
N LYS A 44 -6.94 23.51 -25.97
CA LYS A 44 -7.54 24.51 -25.10
C LYS A 44 -8.34 23.96 -23.92
N GLU A 45 -8.34 24.78 -22.86
CA GLU A 45 -9.40 24.91 -21.85
C GLU A 45 -9.36 23.91 -20.68
N ALA A 46 -8.96 22.66 -20.89
CA ALA A 46 -9.07 21.65 -19.83
C ALA A 46 -7.94 21.67 -18.78
N ALA A 47 -6.76 22.21 -19.08
CA ALA A 47 -5.61 22.22 -18.15
C ALA A 47 -5.48 23.54 -17.36
N ALA A 48 -6.05 24.63 -17.85
CA ALA A 48 -6.02 25.95 -17.19
C ALA A 48 -6.98 26.05 -15.99
N ALA A 49 -8.09 25.29 -15.99
CA ALA A 49 -9.04 25.28 -14.88
C ALA A 49 -8.48 24.58 -13.62
N ALA A 50 -7.64 23.56 -13.81
CA ALA A 50 -6.99 22.84 -12.71
C ALA A 50 -5.80 23.61 -12.10
N ALA A 51 -5.23 24.58 -12.83
CA ALA A 51 -4.17 25.47 -12.34
C ALA A 51 -4.64 26.49 -11.30
N ALA A 52 -5.95 26.66 -11.10
CA ALA A 52 -6.51 27.63 -10.14
C ALA A 52 -6.49 27.12 -8.68
N ALA A 53 -6.39 25.80 -8.46
CA ALA A 53 -6.35 25.17 -7.14
C ALA A 53 -4.94 24.67 -6.75
N VAL A 54 -3.95 24.88 -7.61
CA VAL A 54 -2.58 24.43 -7.43
C VAL A 54 -1.80 25.48 -6.62
N THR A 55 -1.20 25.04 -5.51
CA THR A 55 -0.36 25.90 -4.66
C THR A 55 0.76 26.53 -5.49
N GLU A 56 1.17 27.76 -5.18
CA GLU A 56 2.16 28.54 -5.94
C GLU A 56 3.50 27.82 -6.19
N LYS A 57 3.78 26.71 -5.48
CA LYS A 57 4.98 25.89 -5.68
C LYS A 57 4.91 24.91 -6.86
N ALA A 58 3.72 24.48 -7.31
CA ALA A 58 3.62 23.69 -8.54
C ALA A 58 3.60 24.53 -9.82
N ARG A 59 3.59 25.87 -9.69
CA ARG A 59 3.81 26.79 -10.83
C ARG A 59 5.26 26.82 -11.35
N GLY A 60 6.20 26.20 -10.64
CA GLY A 60 7.60 26.13 -11.10
C GLY A 60 7.79 25.17 -12.28
N ILE A 61 6.83 24.28 -12.52
CA ILE A 61 6.88 23.31 -13.60
C ILE A 61 5.50 23.34 -14.24
N ASP A 62 5.35 24.07 -15.35
CA ASP A 62 4.20 24.07 -16.24
C ASP A 62 3.99 22.66 -16.82
N CYS A 63 3.65 21.69 -15.97
CA CYS A 63 3.47 20.30 -16.32
C CYS A 63 2.41 19.69 -15.43
N PHE A 64 1.67 18.73 -15.97
CA PHE A 64 0.71 17.92 -15.23
C PHE A 64 1.10 16.45 -15.35
N PHE A 65 0.74 15.66 -14.35
CA PHE A 65 0.99 14.23 -14.38
C PHE A 65 -0.23 13.52 -14.97
N SER A 66 -0.07 12.90 -16.14
CA SER A 66 -1.10 12.06 -16.75
C SER A 66 -0.96 10.63 -16.24
N ALA A 67 -1.80 10.25 -15.29
CA ALA A 67 -1.79 8.94 -14.67
C ALA A 67 -2.49 7.88 -15.54
N THR A 68 -1.84 6.73 -15.69
CA THR A 68 -2.38 5.52 -16.32
C THR A 68 -2.89 4.53 -15.28
N GLU A 69 -2.32 4.53 -14.07
CA GLU A 69 -2.75 3.66 -12.98
C GLU A 69 -2.64 4.37 -11.61
N VAL A 70 -3.58 4.07 -10.72
CA VAL A 70 -3.61 4.59 -9.34
C VAL A 70 -3.71 3.41 -8.38
N LEU A 71 -2.70 3.26 -7.52
CA LEU A 71 -2.67 2.25 -6.47
C LEU A 71 -2.80 2.93 -5.10
N ALA A 72 -3.84 2.58 -4.36
CA ALA A 72 -3.92 2.95 -2.95
C ALA A 72 -3.02 1.99 -2.15
N LYS A 73 -2.16 2.52 -1.27
CA LYS A 73 -1.45 1.63 -0.33
C LYS A 73 -2.49 0.97 0.58
N HIS A 74 -2.45 -0.36 0.65
CA HIS A 74 -3.26 -1.11 1.61
C HIS A 74 -2.74 -0.85 3.02
N ASP A 75 -3.68 -0.68 3.96
CA ASP A 75 -3.43 -0.59 5.40
C ASP A 75 -2.38 -1.62 5.84
N GLU A 76 -1.37 -1.18 6.62
CA GLU A 76 -0.25 -2.00 7.11
C GLU A 76 -0.70 -3.21 7.96
N LYS A 77 -2.01 -3.34 8.22
CA LYS A 77 -2.65 -4.46 8.90
C LYS A 77 -3.16 -5.56 7.96
N TYR A 78 -2.60 -5.72 6.77
CA TYR A 78 -2.93 -6.85 5.90
C TYR A 78 -2.19 -8.13 6.34
N MET A 79 -2.82 -8.93 7.20
CA MET A 79 -2.40 -10.30 7.49
C MET A 79 -3.16 -11.25 6.55
N PRO A 80 -2.56 -11.72 5.44
CA PRO A 80 -3.27 -12.61 4.52
C PRO A 80 -3.69 -13.88 5.24
N ALA A 81 -4.91 -14.37 4.94
CA ALA A 81 -5.49 -15.55 5.59
C ALA A 81 -4.60 -16.81 5.47
N GLU A 82 -3.76 -16.88 4.44
CA GLU A 82 -2.75 -17.91 4.26
C GLU A 82 -1.67 -17.88 5.36
N VAL A 83 -1.19 -16.68 5.71
CA VAL A 83 -0.21 -16.47 6.79
C VAL A 83 -0.84 -16.71 8.16
N ALA A 84 -2.11 -16.34 8.36
CA ALA A 84 -2.84 -16.65 9.60
C ALA A 84 -2.96 -18.18 9.83
N LYS A 85 -3.29 -18.95 8.78
CA LYS A 85 -3.33 -20.41 8.85
C LYS A 85 -1.96 -21.03 9.10
N ALA A 86 -0.91 -20.51 8.48
CA ALA A 86 0.47 -20.98 8.68
C ALA A 86 0.94 -20.77 10.13
N ILE A 87 0.56 -19.64 10.75
CA ILE A 87 0.89 -19.35 12.15
C ILE A 87 0.11 -20.26 13.11
N ASP A 88 -1.19 -20.53 12.89
CA ASP A 88 -1.96 -21.48 13.73
C ASP A 88 -1.41 -22.91 13.63
N ALA A 89 -1.10 -23.36 12.41
CA ALA A 89 -0.54 -24.67 12.15
C ALA A 89 0.83 -24.86 12.81
N ASN A 90 1.68 -23.83 12.78
CA ASN A 90 2.96 -23.86 13.49
C ASN A 90 2.74 -23.87 15.00
N LYS A 91 1.86 -23.03 15.55
CA LYS A 91 1.55 -22.97 16.99
C LYS A 91 1.10 -24.33 17.55
N LYS A 92 0.28 -25.07 16.80
CA LYS A 92 -0.11 -26.46 17.15
C LYS A 92 1.05 -27.44 17.11
N LYS A 93 1.97 -27.33 16.15
CA LYS A 93 3.14 -28.22 16.04
C LYS A 93 4.14 -28.00 17.18
N ILE A 94 4.39 -26.75 17.60
CA ILE A 94 5.27 -26.46 18.74
C ILE A 94 4.66 -26.93 20.07
N ALA A 95 3.35 -26.77 20.26
CA ALA A 95 2.66 -27.26 21.47
C ALA A 95 2.65 -28.79 21.55
N ALA A 96 2.44 -29.49 20.43
CA ALA A 96 2.47 -30.95 20.38
C ALA A 96 3.90 -31.52 20.54
N ALA A 97 4.91 -30.81 20.07
CA ALA A 97 6.31 -31.21 20.27
C ALA A 97 6.76 -31.04 21.73
N ALA A 98 6.26 -30.01 22.44
CA ALA A 98 6.56 -29.80 23.85
C ALA A 98 5.99 -30.92 24.74
N SER A 99 4.72 -31.27 24.57
CA SER A 99 4.08 -32.34 25.37
C SER A 99 4.60 -33.73 25.04
N ALA A 100 5.05 -33.97 23.80
CA ALA A 100 5.71 -35.24 23.43
C ALA A 100 7.12 -35.36 24.01
N ALA A 101 7.84 -34.25 24.19
CA ALA A 101 9.16 -34.25 24.83
C ALA A 101 9.06 -34.53 26.34
N GLU A 102 8.09 -33.91 27.02
CA GLU A 102 7.83 -34.14 28.46
C GLU A 102 7.43 -35.60 28.73
N ALA A 103 6.55 -36.18 27.91
CA ALA A 103 6.14 -37.58 28.06
C ALA A 103 7.29 -38.58 27.79
N GLN A 104 8.21 -38.25 26.89
CA GLN A 104 9.38 -39.10 26.61
C GLN A 104 10.44 -39.00 27.71
N ASP A 105 10.59 -37.83 28.34
CA ASP A 105 11.52 -37.61 29.44
C ASP A 105 11.07 -38.35 30.72
N GLU A 106 9.77 -38.30 31.04
CA GLU A 106 9.18 -39.03 32.17
C GLU A 106 9.23 -40.56 32.00
N GLU A 107 9.00 -41.08 30.78
CA GLU A 107 9.11 -42.51 30.47
C GLU A 107 10.58 -42.99 30.52
N ARG A 108 11.52 -42.16 30.06
CA ARG A 108 12.97 -42.43 30.13
C ARG A 108 13.45 -42.54 31.58
N GLU A 109 13.04 -41.63 32.46
CA GLU A 109 13.40 -41.66 33.87
C GLU A 109 12.79 -42.85 34.62
N ARG A 110 11.53 -43.20 34.30
CA ARG A 110 10.87 -44.37 34.90
C ARG A 110 11.58 -45.67 34.54
N ASN A 111 12.04 -45.82 33.30
CA ASN A 111 12.70 -47.04 32.82
C ASN A 111 14.16 -47.19 33.29
N GLN A 112 14.80 -46.12 33.79
CA GLN A 112 16.16 -46.17 34.35
C GLN A 112 16.21 -46.48 35.85
N ARG A 113 15.07 -46.45 36.55
CA ARG A 113 14.96 -46.71 37.99
C ARG A 113 14.53 -48.12 38.35
N SER A 114 14.40 -49.02 37.38
CA SER A 114 13.91 -50.40 37.56
C SER A 114 14.98 -51.47 37.44
#